data_AF-A0A0K8Q236-F1
#
_entry.id   AF-A0A0K8Q236-F1
#
_cell.length_a   1.000
_cell.length_b   1.000
_cell.length_c   1.000
_cell.angle_alpha   90.00
_cell.angle_beta   90.00
_cell.angle_gamma   90.00
#
_symmetry.space_group_name_H-M   'P 1'
#
loop_
_entity.id
_entity.type
_entity.pdbx_description
1 polymer ?
#
loop_
_entity_poly.entity_id
_entity_poly.type
_entity_poly.pdbx_seq_one_letter_code
_entity_poly.pdbx_strand_id
1 'polypeptide(L)' 'MPEAMDEWNLLVGRTIEIRRDGRHVRTAEVEAATSDSSIMWLRFDGKHLRKLIYNTDGYDIRLID' A
#
# COMPACT_ATOMS: atom_id res chain seq x y z
N MET A 1 12.52 -12.09 -5.04
CA MET A 1 11.15 -11.53 -5.11
C MET A 1 11.05 -10.48 -4.02
N PRO A 2 10.48 -9.30 -4.26
CA PRO A 2 10.31 -8.32 -3.18
C PRO A 2 9.43 -8.92 -2.08
N GLU A 3 9.90 -8.79 -0.84
CA GLU A 3 9.23 -9.29 0.36
C GLU A 3 8.01 -8.42 0.68
N ALA A 4 7.03 -8.99 1.39
CA ALA A 4 5.89 -8.23 1.87
C ALA A 4 6.38 -7.23 2.94
N MET A 5 5.87 -6.00 2.88
CA MET A 5 6.22 -4.92 3.80
C MET A 5 5.09 -4.72 4.80
N ASP A 6 5.36 -4.95 6.09
CA ASP A 6 4.41 -4.69 7.18
C ASP A 6 4.65 -3.31 7.85
N GLU A 7 5.83 -2.71 7.64
CA GLU A 7 6.20 -1.38 8.13
C GLU A 7 5.70 -0.28 7.17
N TRP A 8 4.38 -0.14 7.07
CA TRP A 8 3.72 0.76 6.13
C TRP A 8 4.08 2.24 6.34
N ASN A 9 4.39 2.63 7.58
CA ASN A 9 4.87 3.97 7.91
C ASN A 9 6.15 4.38 7.14
N LEU A 10 6.99 3.42 6.75
CA LEU A 10 8.21 3.67 5.97
C LEU A 10 7.96 3.80 4.46
N LEU A 11 6.75 3.51 4.01
CA LEU A 11 6.38 3.52 2.59
C LEU A 11 5.84 4.86 2.11
N VAL A 12 5.64 5.84 3.00
CA VAL A 12 5.11 7.17 2.65
C VAL A 12 5.94 7.83 1.54
N GLY A 13 5.28 8.24 0.46
CA GLY A 13 5.89 8.81 -0.75
C GLY A 13 6.46 7.78 -1.71
N ARG A 14 6.40 6.48 -1.40
CA ARG A 14 6.86 5.39 -2.26
C ARG A 14 5.72 4.81 -3.09
N THR A 15 6.06 4.22 -4.22
CA THR A 15 5.15 3.44 -5.06
C THR A 15 5.18 1.97 -4.64
N ILE A 16 4.01 1.40 -4.45
CA ILE A 16 3.83 0.02 -4.00
C ILE A 16 2.96 -0.77 -4.97
N GLU A 17 3.21 -2.07 -5.04
CA GLU A 17 2.29 -3.07 -5.57
C GLU A 17 1.37 -3.57 -4.45
N ILE A 18 0.07 -3.58 -4.70
CA ILE A 18 -0.94 -4.12 -3.81
C ILE A 18 -1.45 -5.41 -4.42
N ARG A 19 -1.42 -6.49 -3.64
CA ARG A 19 -1.88 -7.81 -4.07
C ARG A 19 -2.87 -8.39 -3.06
N ARG A 20 -3.70 -9.32 -3.50
CA ARG A 20 -4.60 -10.10 -2.65
C ARG A 20 -4.71 -11.51 -3.19
N ASP A 21 -4.60 -12.51 -2.32
CA ASP A 21 -4.62 -13.92 -2.70
C ASP A 21 -3.66 -14.23 -3.86
N GLY A 22 -2.46 -13.64 -3.79
CA GLY A 22 -1.42 -13.78 -4.81
C GLY A 22 -1.69 -13.05 -6.14
N ARG A 23 -2.80 -12.32 -6.30
CA ARG A 23 -3.14 -11.57 -7.53
C ARG A 23 -2.85 -10.08 -7.39
N HIS A 24 -2.34 -9.47 -8.46
CA HIS A 24 -2.18 -8.02 -8.53
C HIS A 24 -3.54 -7.33 -8.47
N VAL A 25 -3.69 -6.37 -7.55
CA VAL A 25 -4.88 -5.54 -7.42
C VAL A 25 -4.65 -4.19 -8.06
N ARG A 26 -3.57 -3.49 -7.67
CA ARG A 26 -3.14 -2.21 -8.27
C ARG A 26 -1.73 -1.83 -7.84
N THR A 27 -1.12 -0.93 -8.60
CA THR A 27 0.04 -0.12 -8.17
C THR A 27 -0.45 1.26 -7.71
N ALA A 28 0.10 1.79 -6.62
CA ALA A 28 -0.25 3.12 -6.12
C ALA A 28 0.88 3.76 -5.30
N GLU A 29 0.90 5.09 -5.24
CA GLU A 29 1.74 5.82 -4.30
C GLU A 29 1.07 5.89 -2.91
N VAL A 30 1.87 5.70 -1.87
CA VAL A 30 1.44 5.89 -0.48
C VAL A 30 1.49 7.37 -0.12
N GLU A 31 0.35 7.95 0.22
CA GLU A 31 0.24 9.36 0.61
C GLU A 31 0.53 9.57 2.11
N ALA A 32 0.03 8.67 2.95
CA ALA A 32 0.20 8.73 4.40
C ALA A 32 0.00 7.35 5.02
N ALA A 33 0.53 7.14 6.22
CA ALA A 33 0.28 5.95 7.03
C ALA A 33 0.33 6.31 8.52
N THR A 34 -0.36 5.54 9.35
CA THR A 34 -0.25 5.67 10.81
C THR A 34 1.12 5.18 11.29
N SER A 35 1.58 5.71 12.43
CA SER A 35 2.90 5.35 12.98
C SER A 35 3.01 3.88 13.39
N ASP A 36 1.87 3.24 13.68
CA ASP A 36 1.77 1.82 14.05
C ASP A 36 1.53 0.91 12.83
N SER A 37 1.55 1.46 11.61
CA SER A 37 1.32 0.73 10.35
C SER A 37 -0.02 -0.01 10.27
N SER A 38 -1.01 0.38 11.10
CA SER A 38 -2.35 -0.22 11.06
C SER A 38 -3.20 0.27 9.87
N ILE A 39 -2.96 1.50 9.40
CA ILE A 39 -3.74 2.15 8.34
C ILE A 39 -2.79 2.87 7.38
N MET A 40 -3.12 2.79 6.08
CA MET A 40 -2.44 3.52 5.02
C MET A 40 -3.43 4.20 4.07
N TRP A 41 -3.08 5.39 3.60
CA TRP A 41 -3.78 6.12 2.56
C TRP A 41 -2.98 6.10 1.26
N LEU A 42 -3.66 5.74 0.18
CA LEU A 42 -3.12 5.77 -1.16
C LEU A 42 -3.52 7.07 -1.84
N ARG A 43 -2.57 7.70 -2.54
CA ARG A 43 -2.78 8.95 -3.26
C ARG A 43 -3.81 8.77 -4.38
N PHE A 44 -4.58 9.82 -4.65
CA PHE A 44 -5.38 9.94 -5.87
C PHE A 44 -4.47 10.02 -7.11
N ASP A 45 -4.77 9.28 -8.17
CA ASP A 45 -3.95 9.22 -9.39
C ASP A 45 -4.70 9.60 -10.68
N GLY A 46 -5.89 10.21 -10.57
CA GLY A 46 -6.76 10.52 -11.72
C GLY A 46 -7.68 9.38 -12.15
N LYS A 47 -7.30 8.13 -11.88
CA LYS A 47 -8.09 6.93 -12.21
C LYS A 47 -8.76 6.32 -10.98
N HIS A 48 -8.08 6.36 -9.85
CA HIS A 48 -8.52 5.84 -8.57
C HIS A 48 -8.61 6.97 -7.57
N LEU A 49 -9.74 7.03 -6.87
CA LEU A 49 -9.90 7.89 -5.70
C LEU A 49 -8.83 7.56 -4.64
N ARG A 50 -8.53 8.57 -3.83
CA ARG A 50 -7.78 8.38 -2.58
C ARG A 50 -8.45 7.26 -1.79
N LYS A 51 -7.65 6.29 -1.32
CA LYS A 51 -8.18 5.08 -0.66
C LYS A 51 -7.48 4.83 0.66
N LEU A 52 -8.26 4.57 1.70
CA LEU A 52 -7.79 4.07 2.99
C LEU A 52 -7.76 2.52 2.94
N ILE A 53 -6.71 1.91 3.47
CA ILE A 53 -6.54 0.46 3.62
C ILE A 53 -6.12 0.15 5.06
N TYR A 54 -6.70 -0.90 5.64
CA TYR A 54 -6.30 -1.47 6.93
C TYR A 54 -5.34 -2.65 6.72
N ASN A 55 -4.37 -2.84 7.62
CA ASN A 55 -3.48 -4.01 7.56
C ASN A 55 -4.23 -5.34 7.77
N THR A 56 -5.43 -5.30 8.32
CA THR A 56 -6.34 -6.45 8.46
C THR A 56 -7.14 -6.76 7.19
N ASP A 57 -7.05 -5.95 6.13
CA ASP A 57 -7.82 -6.17 4.89
C ASP A 57 -7.30 -7.35 4.06
N GLY A 58 -6.16 -7.95 4.45
CA GLY A 58 -5.56 -9.12 3.80
C GLY A 58 -4.86 -8.80 2.48
N TYR A 59 -4.31 -7.58 2.36
CA TYR A 59 -3.49 -7.20 1.21
C TYR A 59 -2.01 -7.47 1.46
N ASP A 60 -1.33 -8.04 0.48
CA ASP A 60 0.13 -8.08 0.46
C ASP A 60 0.65 -6.80 -0.19
N ILE A 61 1.49 -6.06 0.54
CA ILE A 61 2.10 -4.82 0.09
C ILE A 61 3.55 -5.06 -0.29
N ARG A 62 3.96 -4.66 -1.49
CA ARG A 62 5.35 -4.79 -1.95
C ARG A 62 5.86 -3.47 -2.47
N LEU A 63 7.07 -3.11 -2.08
CA LEU A 63 7.76 -1.96 -2.65
C LEU A 63 8.12 -2.24 -4.12
N ILE A 64 7.90 -1.24 -4.97
CA ILE A 64 8.42 -1.23 -6.34
C ILE A 64 9.59 -0.25 -6.35
N ASP A 65 10.78 -0.74 -6.67
CA ASP A 65 11.97 0.09 -6.92
C ASP A 65 11.99 0.62 -8.36
#